data_AF-A0AAD3R0Q3-F1
#
_entry.id   AF-A0AAD3R0Q3-F1
#
_cell.length_a   1.000
_cell.length_b   1.000
_cell.length_c   1.000
_cell.angle_alpha   90.00
_cell.angle_beta   90.00
_cell.angle_gamma   90.00
#
_symmetry.space_group_name_H-M   'P 1'
#
loop_
_entity.id
_entity.type
_entity.pdbx_description
1 polymer ?
#
loop_
_entity_poly.entity_id
_entity_poly.type
_entity_poly.pdbx_seq_one_letter_code
_entity_poly.pdbx_strand_id
1 'polypeptide(L)'
;MALLAPNIYILQYLKNTQQLTPAIMEKATNFLTSGYQRQLNYKHSDAKSFIHIDPNNIEQSKTWLESKQRENGCFQQLGKLFNNRMKGGVSDEVTLSAYITAAFLETNMSANDPVVKNSLSCLKESIATPATLTL
;
A
#
# COMPACT_ATOMS: atom_id res chain seq x y z
N MET A 1 5.35 1.88 8.04
CA MET A 1 5.27 2.68 6.79
C MET A 1 5.91 4.06 6.87
N ALA A 2 5.78 4.81 7.98
CA ALA A 2 6.26 6.21 8.08
C ALA A 2 7.75 6.46 7.73
N LEU A 3 8.62 5.44 7.77
CA LEU A 3 10.04 5.56 7.45
C LEU A 3 10.40 5.27 5.99
N LEU A 4 9.49 4.68 5.20
CA LEU A 4 9.74 4.35 3.79
C LEU A 4 9.14 5.38 2.85
N ALA A 5 7.84 5.66 2.99
CA ALA A 5 7.11 6.50 2.03
C ALA A 5 7.72 7.90 1.86
N PRO A 6 8.09 8.65 2.92
CA PRO A 6 8.67 9.98 2.74
C PRO A 6 9.97 9.98 1.94
N ASN A 7 10.85 8.99 2.16
CA ASN A 7 12.13 8.90 1.44
C ASN A 7 11.92 8.62 -0.05
N ILE A 8 10.92 7.80 -0.42
CA ILE A 8 10.58 7.53 -1.82
C ILE A 8 10.07 8.81 -2.50
N TYR A 9 9.12 9.51 -1.89
CA TYR A 9 8.57 10.75 -2.45
C TYR A 9 9.60 11.87 -2.55
N ILE A 10 10.47 12.03 -1.55
CA ILE A 10 11.57 13.01 -1.58
C ILE A 10 12.54 12.70 -2.71
N LEU A 11 12.93 11.43 -2.88
CA LEU A 11 13.82 11.03 -3.98
C LEU A 11 13.17 11.27 -5.35
N GLN A 12 11.88 10.97 -5.51
CA GLN A 12 11.16 11.22 -6.74
C GLN A 12 11.07 12.73 -7.06
N TYR A 13 10.77 13.55 -6.06
CA TYR A 13 10.76 15.01 -6.20
C TYR A 13 12.13 15.53 -6.62
N LEU A 14 13.20 15.20 -5.88
CA LEU A 14 14.56 15.67 -6.17
C LEU A 14 15.06 15.20 -7.54
N LYS A 15 14.67 13.99 -7.97
CA LYS A 15 14.95 13.49 -9.32
C LYS A 15 14.25 14.34 -10.38
N ASN A 16 12.97 14.63 -10.20
CA ASN A 16 12.18 15.42 -11.15
C ASN A 16 12.63 16.89 -11.21
N THR A 17 13.10 17.46 -10.09
CA THR A 17 13.60 18.83 -10.02
C THR A 17 15.10 18.95 -10.27
N GLN A 18 15.78 17.87 -10.63
CA GLN A 18 17.23 17.82 -10.89
C GLN A 18 18.09 18.27 -9.69
N GLN A 19 17.58 18.12 -8.47
CA GLN A 19 18.28 18.45 -7.22
C GLN A 19 18.89 17.21 -6.54
N LEU A 20 18.78 16.04 -7.15
CA LEU A 20 19.29 14.79 -6.60
C LEU A 20 20.82 14.74 -6.69
N THR A 21 21.49 14.70 -5.53
CA THR A 21 22.94 14.52 -5.44
C THR A 21 23.30 13.11 -4.95
N PRO A 22 24.53 12.61 -5.23
CA PRO A 22 24.97 11.30 -4.75
C PRO A 22 24.88 11.14 -3.23
N ALA A 23 25.23 12.19 -2.47
CA ALA A 23 25.17 12.17 -1.01
C ALA A 23 23.72 12.06 -0.47
N ILE A 24 22.76 12.74 -1.12
CA ILE A 24 21.34 12.61 -0.75
C ILE A 24 20.82 11.21 -1.10
N MET A 25 21.20 10.68 -2.26
CA MET A 25 20.83 9.33 -2.69
C MET A 25 21.34 8.26 -1.72
N GLU A 26 22.61 8.35 -1.30
CA GLU A 26 23.20 7.43 -0.33
C GLU A 26 22.46 7.48 1.01
N LYS A 27 22.23 8.69 1.55
CA LYS A 27 21.54 8.88 2.82
C LYS A 27 20.10 8.35 2.78
N ALA A 28 19.37 8.62 1.70
CA ALA A 28 18.02 8.10 1.50
C ALA A 28 18.02 6.58 1.37
N THR A 29 19.00 5.99 0.69
CA THR A 29 19.15 4.53 0.55
C THR A 29 19.37 3.85 1.91
N ASN A 30 20.17 4.45 2.79
CA ASN A 30 20.35 3.97 4.16
C ASN A 30 19.05 4.03 4.98
N PHE A 31 18.27 5.12 4.86
CA PHE A 31 16.95 5.22 5.50
C PHE A 31 15.93 4.24 4.91
N LEU A 32 15.93 4.01 3.60
CA LEU A 32 15.07 3.03 2.95
C LEU A 32 15.42 1.61 3.40
N THR A 33 16.70 1.27 3.47
CA THR A 33 17.17 -0.04 3.92
C THR A 33 16.76 -0.32 5.36
N SER A 34 17.03 0.62 6.27
CA SER A 34 16.63 0.49 7.67
C SER A 34 15.10 0.47 7.86
N GLY A 35 14.37 1.31 7.10
CA GLY A 35 12.92 1.33 7.10
C GLY A 35 12.30 0.01 6.62
N TYR A 36 12.91 -0.64 5.63
CA TYR A 36 12.46 -1.92 5.08
C TYR A 36 12.71 -3.07 6.06
N GLN A 37 13.91 -3.16 6.64
CA GLN A 37 14.22 -4.16 7.67
C GLN A 37 13.25 -4.05 8.86
N ARG A 38 12.90 -2.82 9.26
CA ARG A 38 11.89 -2.62 10.30
C ARG A 38 10.50 -3.09 9.89
N GLN A 39 10.14 -3.00 8.60
CA GLN A 39 8.88 -3.54 8.09
C GLN A 39 8.86 -5.07 8.07
N LEU A 40 9.97 -5.73 7.73
CA LEU A 40 10.08 -7.19 7.77
C LEU A 40 9.84 -7.77 9.17
N ASN A 41 10.24 -7.05 10.23
CA ASN A 41 9.93 -7.44 11.61
C ASN A 41 8.42 -7.55 11.92
N TYR A 42 7.56 -6.87 11.15
CA TYR A 42 6.10 -7.03 11.27
C TYR A 42 5.56 -8.25 10.49
N LYS A 43 6.32 -8.77 9.51
CA LYS A 43 5.96 -9.96 8.73
C LYS A 43 6.42 -11.25 9.42
N HIS A 44 7.54 -11.22 10.14
CA HIS A 44 8.10 -12.34 10.90
C HIS A 44 8.86 -11.81 12.12
N SER A 45 8.63 -12.38 13.30
CA SER A 45 9.36 -12.02 14.54
C SER A 45 10.87 -12.24 14.43
N ASP A 46 11.30 -13.12 13.51
CA ASP A 46 12.69 -13.58 13.38
C ASP A 46 13.42 -13.03 12.14
N ALA A 47 12.78 -12.18 11.32
CA ALA A 47 13.29 -11.76 10.00
C ALA A 47 14.37 -10.66 10.02
N LYS A 48 15.26 -10.67 11.01
CA LYS A 48 16.27 -9.61 11.21
C LYS A 48 17.51 -9.67 10.30
N SER A 49 17.74 -10.75 9.56
CA SER A 49 19.08 -11.06 9.03
C SER A 49 19.29 -11.08 7.52
N PHE A 50 18.31 -10.78 6.67
CA PHE A 50 18.53 -10.84 5.22
C PHE A 50 18.01 -9.59 4.49
N ILE A 51 18.95 -8.72 4.08
CA ILE A 51 18.69 -7.64 3.12
C ILE A 51 18.72 -8.27 1.72
N HIS A 52 17.62 -8.93 1.37
CA HIS A 52 17.26 -9.24 0.01
C HIS A 52 15.74 -9.06 -0.09
N ILE A 53 15.28 -8.21 -1.00
CA ILE A 53 13.85 -8.16 -1.33
C ILE A 53 13.62 -9.38 -2.19
N ASP A 54 13.34 -10.51 -1.56
CA ASP A 54 12.95 -11.70 -2.29
C ASP A 54 11.63 -11.35 -3.04
N PRO A 55 11.62 -11.38 -4.38
CA PRO A 55 10.41 -11.14 -5.15
C PRO A 55 9.25 -12.05 -4.71
N ASN A 56 9.54 -13.25 -4.21
CA ASN A 56 8.55 -14.18 -3.67
C ASN A 56 7.81 -13.58 -2.46
N ASN A 57 8.47 -12.74 -1.65
CA ASN A 57 7.82 -12.08 -0.52
C ASN A 57 6.77 -11.07 -0.97
N ILE A 58 7.03 -10.36 -2.06
CA ILE A 58 6.09 -9.41 -2.66
C ILE A 58 4.93 -10.17 -3.29
N GLU A 59 5.23 -11.23 -4.05
CA GLU A 59 4.24 -12.08 -4.69
C GLU A 59 3.30 -12.72 -3.66
N GLN A 60 3.84 -13.34 -2.60
CA GLN A 60 3.01 -13.91 -1.53
C GLN A 60 2.12 -12.87 -0.84
N SER A 61 2.64 -11.66 -0.60
CA SER A 61 1.84 -10.58 -0.02
C SER A 61 0.74 -10.11 -0.97
N LYS A 62 1.02 -10.06 -2.28
CA LYS A 62 0.04 -9.77 -3.32
C LYS A 62 -1.03 -10.87 -3.37
N THR A 63 -0.65 -12.13 -3.52
CA THR A 63 -1.58 -13.28 -3.53
C THR A 63 -2.45 -13.33 -2.27
N TRP A 64 -1.87 -13.06 -1.09
CA TRP A 64 -2.63 -13.00 0.14
C TRP A 64 -3.68 -11.88 0.10
N LEU A 65 -3.31 -10.70 -0.40
CA LEU A 65 -4.24 -9.55 -0.51
C LEU A 65 -5.36 -9.84 -1.50
N GLU A 66 -5.03 -10.42 -2.65
CA GLU A 66 -6.00 -10.89 -3.66
C GLU A 66 -7.00 -11.88 -3.06
N SER A 67 -6.54 -12.80 -2.20
CA SER A 67 -7.41 -13.74 -1.49
C SER A 67 -8.41 -13.09 -0.53
N LYS A 68 -8.23 -11.80 -0.20
CA LYS A 68 -9.15 -11.04 0.66
C LYS A 68 -10.17 -10.22 -0.10
N GLN A 69 -10.15 -10.29 -1.43
CA GLN A 69 -11.20 -9.71 -2.26
C GLN A 69 -12.46 -10.57 -2.15
N ARG A 70 -13.61 -9.90 -1.95
CA ARG A 70 -14.93 -10.54 -1.89
C ARG A 70 -15.55 -10.64 -3.27
N GLU A 71 -16.66 -11.37 -3.37
CA GLU A 71 -17.45 -11.51 -4.60
C GLU A 71 -17.95 -10.17 -5.15
N ASN A 72 -18.25 -9.21 -4.27
CA ASN A 72 -18.64 -7.85 -4.66
C ASN A 72 -17.45 -6.97 -5.11
N GLY A 73 -16.23 -7.52 -5.12
CA GLY A 73 -15.00 -6.83 -5.53
C GLY A 73 -14.33 -5.98 -4.44
N CYS A 74 -14.99 -5.74 -3.29
CA CYS A 74 -14.39 -5.02 -2.17
C CYS A 74 -13.40 -5.91 -1.39
N PHE A 75 -12.42 -5.30 -0.73
CA PHE A 75 -11.47 -5.97 0.15
C PHE A 75 -11.96 -6.01 1.59
N GLN A 76 -11.90 -7.19 2.20
CA GLN A 76 -12.30 -7.37 3.59
C GLN A 76 -11.34 -6.65 4.55
N GLN A 77 -11.89 -5.87 5.48
CA GLN A 77 -11.11 -5.32 6.59
C GLN A 77 -10.82 -6.43 7.61
N LEU A 78 -9.53 -6.71 7.85
CA LEU A 78 -9.08 -7.71 8.83
C LEU A 78 -8.28 -7.06 9.97
N GLY A 79 -8.47 -7.58 11.18
CA GLY A 79 -7.74 -7.16 12.39
C GLY A 79 -8.21 -5.84 12.98
N LYS A 80 -7.61 -5.48 14.12
CA LYS A 80 -7.84 -4.21 14.82
C LYS A 80 -6.59 -3.35 14.71
N LEU A 81 -6.75 -2.14 14.20
CA LEU A 81 -5.65 -1.19 14.15
C LEU A 81 -5.25 -0.79 15.58
N PHE A 82 -3.99 -0.96 15.94
CA PHE A 82 -3.49 -0.66 17.29
C PHE A 82 -3.51 0.84 17.63
N ASN A 83 -3.71 1.72 16.63
CA ASN A 83 -3.91 3.15 16.83
C ASN A 83 -4.81 3.77 15.74
N ASN A 84 -6.07 4.05 16.09
CA ASN A 84 -7.05 4.64 15.17
C ASN A 84 -6.68 6.04 14.66
N ARG A 85 -5.81 6.80 15.34
CA ARG A 85 -5.33 8.10 14.83
C ARG A 85 -4.45 7.95 13.58
N MET A 86 -3.84 6.79 13.38
CA MET A 86 -3.02 6.50 12.20
C MET A 86 -3.80 5.79 11.09
N LYS A 87 -5.11 5.55 11.25
CA LYS A 87 -5.95 4.90 10.21
C LYS A 87 -6.06 5.77 8.96
N GLY A 88 -5.92 7.09 9.11
CA GLY A 88 -6.41 8.03 8.11
C GLY A 88 -7.92 7.88 7.94
N GLY A 89 -8.53 8.52 6.95
CA GLY A 89 -9.97 8.39 6.66
C GLY A 89 -10.41 7.00 6.17
N VAL A 90 -9.65 5.92 6.45
CA VAL A 90 -9.96 4.55 6.05
C VAL A 90 -10.91 3.95 7.08
N SER A 91 -12.20 4.27 7.07
CA SER A 91 -13.16 3.80 8.08
C SER A 91 -13.75 2.43 7.81
N ASP A 92 -13.82 2.01 6.56
CA ASP A 92 -14.67 0.93 6.06
C ASP A 92 -14.01 0.16 4.90
N GLU A 93 -14.71 -0.85 4.39
CA GLU A 93 -14.22 -1.69 3.29
C GLU A 93 -14.13 -0.92 1.97
N VAL A 94 -14.93 0.12 1.75
CA VAL A 94 -14.90 0.92 0.52
C VAL A 94 -13.64 1.78 0.48
N THR A 95 -13.39 2.53 1.54
CA THR A 95 -12.18 3.35 1.70
C THR A 95 -10.94 2.47 1.73
N LEU A 96 -10.96 1.32 2.41
CA LEU A 96 -9.86 0.34 2.35
C LEU A 96 -9.61 -0.16 0.93
N SER A 97 -10.68 -0.51 0.21
CA SER A 97 -10.59 -0.96 -1.18
C SER A 97 -9.96 0.13 -2.04
N ALA A 98 -10.36 1.39 -1.90
CA ALA A 98 -9.80 2.50 -2.65
C ALA A 98 -8.28 2.62 -2.46
N TYR A 99 -7.78 2.48 -1.24
CA TYR A 99 -6.34 2.48 -0.96
C TYR A 99 -5.63 1.29 -1.60
N ILE A 100 -6.21 0.09 -1.53
CA ILE A 100 -5.63 -1.12 -2.14
C ILE A 100 -5.61 -1.00 -3.66
N THR A 101 -6.69 -0.52 -4.29
CA THR A 101 -6.75 -0.29 -5.74
C THR A 101 -5.71 0.73 -6.19
N ALA A 102 -5.57 1.84 -5.46
CA ALA A 102 -4.56 2.85 -5.75
C ALA A 102 -3.15 2.24 -5.70
N ALA A 103 -2.83 1.45 -4.67
CA ALA A 103 -1.54 0.77 -4.57
C ALA A 103 -1.29 -0.23 -5.73
N PHE A 104 -2.31 -0.96 -6.18
CA PHE A 104 -2.17 -1.83 -7.36
C PHE A 104 -1.89 -1.02 -8.64
N LEU A 105 -2.56 0.10 -8.83
CA LEU A 105 -2.33 0.98 -9.99
C LEU A 105 -0.94 1.64 -9.93
N GLU A 106 -0.49 2.07 -8.76
CA GLU A 106 0.87 2.63 -8.54
C GLU A 106 1.97 1.61 -8.84
N THR A 107 1.68 0.31 -8.69
CA THR A 107 2.60 -0.79 -9.05
C THR A 107 2.48 -1.24 -10.51
N ASN A 108 1.87 -0.42 -11.37
CA ASN A 108 1.65 -0.66 -12.80
C ASN A 108 0.77 -1.88 -13.12
N MET A 109 -0.08 -2.33 -12.19
CA MET A 109 -1.11 -3.31 -12.56
C MET A 109 -2.12 -2.66 -13.51
N SER A 110 -2.51 -3.42 -14.53
CA SER A 110 -3.46 -2.93 -15.53
C SER A 110 -4.84 -2.71 -14.91
N ALA A 111 -5.54 -1.66 -15.32
CA ALA A 111 -6.94 -1.44 -14.95
C ALA A 111 -7.87 -2.58 -15.45
N ASN A 112 -7.42 -3.37 -16.42
CA ASN A 112 -8.14 -4.54 -16.93
C ASN A 112 -7.81 -5.84 -16.17
N ASP A 113 -6.84 -5.82 -15.26
CA ASP A 113 -6.57 -6.95 -14.39
C ASP A 113 -7.83 -7.32 -13.59
N PRO A 114 -8.22 -8.61 -13.48
CA PRO A 114 -9.45 -9.00 -12.82
C PRO A 114 -9.59 -8.46 -11.39
N VAL A 115 -8.51 -8.43 -10.62
CA VAL A 115 -8.51 -7.96 -9.23
C VAL A 115 -8.80 -6.46 -9.19
N VAL A 116 -8.10 -5.70 -10.03
CA VAL A 116 -8.25 -4.24 -10.13
C VAL A 116 -9.64 -3.89 -10.68
N LYS A 117 -10.09 -4.57 -11.72
CA LYS A 117 -11.40 -4.35 -12.36
C LYS A 117 -12.55 -4.61 -11.40
N ASN A 118 -12.51 -5.72 -10.65
CA ASN A 118 -13.55 -6.05 -9.67
C ASN A 118 -13.55 -5.02 -8.53
N SER A 119 -12.36 -4.60 -8.08
CA SER A 119 -12.24 -3.56 -7.06
C SER A 119 -12.79 -2.22 -7.52
N LEU A 120 -12.53 -1.82 -8.77
CA LEU A 120 -13.13 -0.64 -9.40
C LEU A 120 -14.66 -0.76 -9.53
N SER A 121 -15.22 -1.97 -9.69
CA SER A 121 -16.68 -2.18 -9.67
C SER A 121 -17.26 -1.85 -8.30
N CYS A 122 -16.69 -2.42 -7.23
CA CYS A 122 -17.05 -2.12 -5.83
C CYS A 122 -17.06 -0.60 -5.58
N LEU A 123 -15.99 0.09 -5.99
CA LEU A 123 -15.87 1.53 -5.79
C LEU A 123 -16.93 2.32 -6.58
N LYS A 124 -17.20 1.93 -7.83
CA LYS A 124 -18.24 2.58 -8.65
C LYS A 124 -19.64 2.39 -8.06
N GLU A 125 -19.97 1.20 -7.59
CA GLU A 125 -21.26 0.93 -6.94
C GLU A 125 -21.46 1.77 -5.68
N SER A 126 -20.39 1.98 -4.89
CA SER A 126 -20.42 2.83 -3.70
C SER A 126 -20.60 4.33 -3.99
N ILE A 127 -20.25 4.77 -5.20
CA ILE A 127 -20.47 6.16 -5.66
C ILE A 127 -21.85 6.30 -6.30
N ALA A 128 -22.32 5.25 -6.99
CA ALA A 128 -23.63 5.20 -7.64
C ALA A 128 -24.80 5.07 -6.65
N THR A 129 -24.52 4.60 -5.42
CA THR A 129 -25.43 4.75 -4.29
C THR A 129 -25.19 6.13 -3.68
N PRO A 130 -26.12 7.11 -3.82
CA PRO A 130 -26.03 8.33 -3.06
C PRO A 130 -25.99 7.92 -1.59
N ALA A 131 -25.01 8.42 -0.85
CA ALA A 131 -25.00 8.35 0.59
C ALA A 131 -26.44 8.55 1.10
N THR A 132 -26.97 7.56 1.81
CA THR A 132 -28.10 7.79 2.70
C THR A 132 -27.68 8.92 3.64
N LEU A 133 -28.08 10.13 3.27
CA LEU A 133 -28.19 11.30 4.12
C LEU A 133 -29.06 10.90 5.31
N THR A 134 -28.43 10.42 6.38
CA THR A 134 -28.98 10.57 7.72
C THR A 134 -28.27 11.74 8.36
N LEU A 135 -28.92 12.91 8.23
CA LEU A 135 -28.96 13.90 9.31
C LEU A 135 -29.60 13.26 10.54
#